data_AF-A0AB39MPI6-F1
#
_entry.id   AF-A0AB39MPI6-F1
#
_cell.length_a   1.000
_cell.length_b   1.000
_cell.length_c   1.000
_cell.angle_alpha   90.00
_cell.angle_beta   90.00
_cell.angle_gamma   90.00
#
_symmetry.space_group_name_H-M   'P 1'
#
loop_
_entity.id
_entity.type
_entity.pdbx_description
1 polymer ?
#
loop_
_entity_poly.entity_id
_entity_poly.type
_entity_poly.pdbx_seq_one_letter_code
_entity_poly.pdbx_strand_id
1 'polypeptide(L)' 'MCGVTYLPSQVDIDHIKPLALGGEDVAGNVQVLCKRCHVVKTAMDFGKRPF' A
#
# COMPACT_ATOMS: atom_id res chain seq x y z
N MET A 1 5.27 -3.11 -5.71
CA MET A 1 5.38 -1.86 -6.50
C MET A 1 5.46 -2.21 -7.98
N CYS A 2 4.78 -1.47 -8.88
CA CYS A 2 4.74 -1.79 -10.33
C CYS A 2 5.68 -0.95 -11.21
N GLY A 3 6.34 0.09 -10.67
CA GLY A 3 7.33 0.89 -11.39
C GLY A 3 6.78 1.84 -12.48
N VAL A 4 5.46 1.97 -12.59
CA VAL A 4 4.79 2.84 -13.56
C VAL A 4 4.56 4.23 -12.97
N THR A 5 4.65 5.28 -13.78
CA THR A 5 4.32 6.66 -13.40
C THR A 5 2.82 6.90 -13.46
N TYR A 6 2.28 7.58 -12.46
CA TYR A 6 0.86 7.91 -12.34
C TYR A 6 0.69 9.39 -12.02
N LEU A 7 -0.48 9.96 -12.35
CA LEU A 7 -0.87 11.25 -11.80
C LEU A 7 -1.06 11.15 -10.27
N PRO A 8 -0.82 12.23 -9.51
CA PRO A 8 -1.06 12.23 -8.06
C PRO A 8 -2.49 11.81 -7.67
N SER A 9 -3.49 12.08 -8.51
CA SER A 9 -4.89 11.68 -8.29
C SER A 9 -5.17 10.18 -8.49
N GLN A 10 -4.20 9.42 -8.99
CA GLN A 10 -4.33 8.00 -9.32
C GLN A 10 -3.58 7.07 -8.34
N VAL A 11 -2.97 7.64 -7.31
CA VAL A 11 -2.20 6.92 -6.29
C VAL A 11 -2.79 7.16 -4.91
N ASP A 12 -2.55 6.20 -4.02
CA ASP A 12 -2.85 6.27 -2.61
C ASP A 12 -1.54 6.27 -1.82
N ILE A 13 -1.56 6.93 -0.64
CA ILE A 13 -0.53 6.78 0.39
C ILE A 13 -0.96 5.65 1.30
N ASP A 14 -0.15 4.60 1.38
CA ASP A 14 -0.47 3.38 2.12
C ASP A 14 0.66 3.04 3.10
N HIS A 15 0.30 2.52 4.27
CA HIS A 15 1.27 2.19 5.30
C HIS A 15 2.02 0.89 4.94
N ILE A 16 3.37 0.88 5.01
CA ILE A 16 4.19 -0.31 4.75
C ILE A 16 3.80 -1.44 5.71
N LYS A 17 3.79 -1.16 7.01
CA LYS A 17 3.15 -1.99 8.03
C LYS A 17 1.79 -1.38 8.37
N PRO A 18 0.66 -2.10 8.18
CA PRO A 18 -0.66 -1.56 8.50
C PRO A 18 -0.80 -1.13 9.96
N LEU A 19 -1.55 -0.05 10.21
CA LEU A 19 -1.90 0.39 11.56
C LEU A 19 -2.55 -0.72 12.39
N ALA A 20 -3.43 -1.52 11.77
CA ALA A 20 -4.09 -2.66 12.41
C ALA A 20 -3.13 -3.76 12.90
N LEU A 21 -1.90 -3.79 12.39
CA LEU A 21 -0.84 -4.72 12.80
C LEU A 21 0.23 -4.03 13.66
N GLY A 22 -0.05 -2.83 14.16
CA GLY A 22 0.88 -2.02 14.97
C GLY A 22 1.93 -1.31 14.12
N GLY A 23 1.57 -0.87 12.92
CA GLY A 23 2.34 0.13 12.17
C GLY A 23 2.17 1.52 12.75
N GLU A 24 3.15 2.39 12.52
CA GLU A 24 3.15 3.78 12.99
C GLU A 24 2.75 4.74 11.86
N ASP A 25 2.14 5.87 12.21
CA ASP A 25 1.78 6.92 11.27
C ASP A 25 2.93 7.92 11.09
N VAL A 26 3.99 7.44 10.43
CA VAL A 26 5.24 8.20 10.22
C VAL A 26 5.63 8.16 8.74
N ALA A 27 6.34 9.19 8.28
CA ALA A 27 6.78 9.29 6.88
C ALA A 27 7.63 8.08 6.43
N GLY A 28 8.36 7.43 7.36
CA GLY A 28 9.14 6.23 7.09
C GLY A 28 8.33 4.94 6.94
N ASN A 29 7.06 4.94 7.34
CA ASN A 29 6.15 3.79 7.25
C ASN A 29 5.07 4.00 6.19
N VAL A 30 5.21 4.96 5.27
CA VAL A 30 4.25 5.15 4.17
C VAL A 30 4.93 4.96 2.81
N GLN A 31 4.15 4.50 1.84
CA GLN A 31 4.57 4.32 0.45
C GLN A 31 3.47 4.75 -0.52
N VAL A 32 3.87 5.24 -1.69
CA VAL A 32 2.95 5.60 -2.77
C VAL A 32 2.63 4.35 -3.60
N LEU A 33 1.36 4.01 -3.73
CA LEU A 33 0.90 2.87 -4.54
C LEU A 33 -0.21 3.29 -5.49
N CYS A 34 -0.23 2.73 -6.69
CA CYS A 34 -1.44 2.80 -7.51
C CYS A 34 -2.54 1.93 -6.88
N LYS A 35 -3.80 2.26 -7.16
CA LYS A 35 -4.98 1.58 -6.58
C LYS A 35 -4.94 0.05 -6.72
N ARG A 36 -4.45 -0.46 -7.86
CA ARG A 36 -4.33 -1.91 -8.08
C ARG A 36 -3.27 -2.55 -7.18
N CYS A 37 -2.10 -1.93 -7.05
CA CYS A 37 -1.05 -2.44 -6.17
C CYS A 37 -1.46 -2.34 -4.70
N HIS A 38 -2.20 -1.30 -4.32
CA HIS A 38 -2.73 -1.13 -2.98
C HIS A 38 -3.66 -2.30 -2.61
N VAL A 39 -4.63 -2.65 -3.45
CA VAL A 39 -5.52 -3.81 -3.21
C VAL A 39 -4.74 -5.12 -3.03
N VAL A 40 -3.73 -5.37 -3.87
CA VAL A 40 -2.88 -6.57 -3.77
C VAL A 40 -2.11 -6.58 -2.46
N LYS A 41 -1.54 -5.44 -2.06
CA LYS A 41 -0.83 -5.31 -0.78
C LYS A 41 -1.76 -5.56 0.40
N THR A 42 -2.94 -4.94 0.42
CA THR A 42 -3.93 -5.18 1.48
C THR A 42 -4.30 -6.66 1.59
N ALA A 43 -4.44 -7.38 0.48
CA ALA A 43 -4.66 -8.83 0.53
C ALA A 43 -3.48 -9.55 1.19
N MET A 44 -2.25 -9.26 0.76
CA MET A 44 -1.02 -9.89 1.28
C MET A 44 -0.78 -9.60 2.76
N ASP A 45 -0.98 -8.37 3.21
CA ASP A 45 -0.78 -7.95 4.61
C ASP A 45 -1.67 -8.74 5.58
N PHE A 46 -2.85 -9.16 5.12
CA PHE A 46 -3.81 -9.93 5.91
C PHE A 46 -3.84 -11.42 5.52
N GLY A 47 -2.78 -11.92 4.88
CA GLY A 47 -2.60 -13.33 4.56
C GLY A 47 -3.56 -13.89 3.51
N LYS A 48 -4.23 -13.02 2.74
CA LYS A 48 -5.10 -13.43 1.62
C LYS A 48 -4.24 -13.61 0.37
N ARG A 49 -4.54 -14.64 -0.42
CA ARG A 49 -3.96 -14.80 -1.76
C ARG A 49 -4.67 -13.83 -2.71
N PRO A 50 -3.97 -12.90 -3.36
CA PRO A 50 -4.60 -11.95 -4.27
C PRO A 50 -5.07 -12.58 -5.59
N PHE A 51 -4.79 -13.87 -5.84
CA PHE A 51 -5.27 -14.68 -6.96
C PHE A 51 -5.30 -16.16 -6.54
#